data_AF-A0A961H7A1-F1
#
_entry.id   AF-A0A961H7A1-F1
#
_cell.length_a   1.000
_cell.length_b   1.000
_cell.length_c   1.000
_cell.angle_alpha   90.00
_cell.angle_beta   90.00
_cell.angle_gamma   90.00
#
_symmetry.space_group_name_H-M   'P 1'
#
loop_
_entity.id
_entity.type
_entity.pdbx_description
1 polymer ?
#
loop_
_entity_poly.entity_id
_entity_poly.type
_entity_poly.pdbx_seq_one_letter_code
_entity_poly.pdbx_strand_id
1 'polypeptide(L)'
;MCDVDSTIYLPLLEETGYMPTERYASATEIFGYAQLLGRHFDLYDHALFQTEIEGLAWDDAANRWEVTTQRGDRIRARFFISAGGLMHKAKLPGIDGIENFKGKAFHTTRWDYDYTGGSPTEPLDRLADKVVGIIGTGATAVQVVPQLARTAKEVYVFQRTPSAVGVRNQQPID
;
A
#
# COMPACT_ATOMS: atom_id res chain seq x y z
N MET A 1 6.32 -3.87 6.05
CA MET A 1 7.22 -2.96 6.78
C MET A 1 7.88 -2.00 5.80
N CYS A 2 8.26 -0.79 6.23
CA CYS A 2 9.13 0.08 5.43
C CYS A 2 10.52 -0.54 5.30
N ASP A 3 11.25 -0.17 4.24
CA ASP A 3 12.62 -0.59 3.98
C ASP A 3 13.67 0.44 4.45
N VAL A 4 13.24 1.66 4.78
CA VAL A 4 14.04 2.73 5.36
C VAL A 4 13.83 2.77 6.88
N ASP A 5 14.88 3.15 7.62
CA ASP A 5 14.82 3.32 9.08
C ASP A 5 13.64 4.24 9.47
N SER A 6 12.81 3.82 10.42
CA SER A 6 11.55 4.46 10.77
C SER A 6 11.75 5.89 11.27
N THR A 7 12.89 6.16 11.93
CA THR A 7 13.27 7.46 12.47
C THR A 7 13.55 8.53 11.42
N ILE A 8 13.79 8.12 10.16
CA ILE A 8 13.98 9.04 9.02
C ILE A 8 12.89 8.91 7.95
N TYR A 9 12.14 7.80 7.98
CA TYR A 9 11.06 7.53 7.03
C TYR A 9 9.74 8.17 7.44
N LEU A 10 9.41 8.12 8.74
CA LEU A 10 8.18 8.72 9.23
C LEU A 10 8.35 10.25 9.31
N PRO A 11 7.47 11.03 8.66
CA PRO A 11 7.62 12.48 8.64
C PRO A 11 7.08 13.10 9.93
N LEU A 12 7.64 14.24 10.35
CA LEU A 12 7.12 15.06 11.44
C LEU A 12 7.15 14.39 12.84
N LEU A 13 8.16 13.54 13.08
CA LEU A 13 8.31 12.85 14.38
C LEU A 13 8.48 13.83 15.55
N GLU A 14 9.25 14.91 15.35
CA GLU A 14 9.48 15.93 16.40
C GLU A 14 8.18 16.68 16.74
N GLU A 15 7.44 17.11 15.73
CA GLU A 15 6.19 17.86 15.89
C GLU A 15 5.09 17.03 16.54
N THR A 16 5.08 15.72 16.26
CA THR A 16 4.11 14.80 16.85
C THR A 16 4.54 14.23 18.20
N GLY A 17 5.82 14.33 18.55
CA GLY A 17 6.41 13.66 19.71
C GLY A 17 6.33 12.12 19.63
N TYR A 18 6.10 11.56 18.45
CA TYR A 18 5.93 10.12 18.27
C TYR A 18 7.28 9.41 18.21
N MET A 19 7.39 8.30 18.94
CA MET A 19 8.54 7.40 18.85
C MET A 19 8.12 6.12 18.13
N PRO A 20 8.73 5.77 16.97
CA PRO A 20 8.50 4.48 16.33
C PRO A 20 8.87 3.33 17.27
N THR A 21 8.16 2.22 17.16
CA THR A 21 8.32 1.05 18.02
C THR A 21 9.51 0.17 17.62
N GLU A 22 9.79 0.11 16.32
CA GLU A 22 10.86 -0.70 15.75
C GLU A 22 11.64 0.11 14.71
N ARG A 23 12.89 -0.32 14.47
CA ARG A 23 13.78 0.25 13.45
C ARG A 23 13.12 0.34 12.08
N TYR A 24 12.28 -0.63 11.73
CA TYR A 24 11.52 -0.61 10.49
C TYR A 24 10.05 -0.79 10.78
N ALA A 25 9.30 0.31 10.64
CA ALA A 25 7.90 0.35 11.00
C ALA A 25 7.04 -0.64 10.18
N SER A 26 6.10 -1.27 10.87
CA SER A 26 5.12 -2.17 10.23
C SER A 26 4.13 -1.37 9.36
N ALA A 27 3.42 -2.04 8.45
CA ALA A 27 2.38 -1.36 7.67
C ALA A 27 1.26 -0.81 8.58
N THR A 28 0.92 -1.53 9.64
CA THR A 28 -0.08 -1.14 10.63
C THR A 28 0.37 0.09 11.43
N GLU A 29 1.64 0.16 11.81
CA GLU A 29 2.21 1.32 12.50
C GLU A 29 2.24 2.54 11.59
N ILE A 30 2.71 2.39 10.35
CA ILE A 30 2.71 3.49 9.36
C ILE A 30 1.29 4.01 9.12
N PHE A 31 0.30 3.12 8.99
CA PHE A 31 -1.09 3.50 8.81
C PHE A 31 -1.63 4.24 10.04
N GLY A 32 -1.38 3.71 11.24
CA GLY A 32 -1.75 4.35 12.50
C GLY A 32 -1.11 5.73 12.67
N TYR A 33 0.15 5.87 12.25
CA TYR A 33 0.88 7.13 12.28
C TYR A 33 0.32 8.15 11.28
N ALA A 34 -0.01 7.73 10.05
CA ALA A 34 -0.70 8.59 9.10
C ALA A 34 -2.06 9.09 9.63
N GLN A 35 -2.80 8.22 10.34
CA GLN A 35 -4.03 8.63 10.99
C GLN A 35 -3.80 9.57 12.17
N LEU A 36 -2.70 9.40 12.91
CA LEU A 36 -2.27 10.31 13.98
C LEU A 36 -1.99 11.70 13.40
N LEU A 37 -1.23 11.81 12.32
CA LEU A 37 -0.97 13.09 11.63
C LEU A 37 -2.27 13.77 11.21
N GLY A 38 -3.20 13.00 10.63
CA GLY A 38 -4.52 13.52 10.25
C GLY A 38 -5.31 14.11 11.42
N ARG A 39 -5.21 13.53 12.62
CA ARG A 39 -5.87 14.05 13.83
C ARG A 39 -5.09 15.22 14.44
N HIS A 40 -3.76 15.12 14.51
CA HIS A 40 -2.90 16.12 15.12
C HIS A 40 -3.01 17.48 14.41
N PHE A 41 -3.14 17.47 13.08
CA PHE A 41 -3.24 18.67 12.25
C PHE A 41 -4.67 18.98 11.76
N ASP A 42 -5.69 18.31 12.33
CA ASP A 42 -7.11 18.53 11.99
C ASP A 42 -7.43 18.46 10.49
N LEU A 43 -6.92 17.42 9.81
CA LEU A 43 -6.98 17.31 8.34
C LEU A 43 -8.25 16.61 7.83
N TYR A 44 -8.98 15.89 8.70
CA TYR A 44 -10.10 15.05 8.28
C TYR A 44 -11.28 15.86 7.73
N ASP A 45 -11.56 17.02 8.32
CA ASP A 45 -12.64 17.91 7.88
C ASP A 45 -12.38 18.53 6.50
N HIS A 46 -11.15 18.42 6.00
CA HIS A 46 -10.71 18.93 4.70
C HIS A 46 -10.41 17.81 3.68
N ALA A 47 -10.73 16.56 4.00
CA ALA A 47 -10.43 15.40 3.16
C ALA A 47 -11.69 14.81 2.52
N LEU A 48 -11.61 14.51 1.22
CA LEU A 48 -12.60 13.72 0.49
C LEU A 48 -12.02 12.33 0.19
N PHE A 49 -12.32 11.35 1.03
CA PHE A 49 -11.94 9.95 0.80
C PHE A 49 -12.85 9.29 -0.24
N GLN A 50 -12.42 8.12 -0.75
CA GLN A 50 -13.17 7.34 -1.75
C GLN A 50 -13.59 8.20 -2.97
N THR A 51 -12.74 9.14 -3.36
CA THR A 51 -13.02 10.14 -4.39
C THR A 51 -11.81 10.24 -5.32
N GLU A 52 -11.97 9.77 -6.54
CA GLU A 52 -11.02 9.84 -7.65
C GLU A 52 -11.35 11.06 -8.51
N ILE A 53 -10.31 11.81 -8.86
CA ILE A 53 -10.40 12.91 -9.82
C ILE A 53 -10.41 12.32 -11.23
N GLU A 54 -11.45 12.63 -12.00
CA GLU A 54 -11.61 12.18 -13.40
C GLU A 54 -11.27 13.29 -14.41
N GLY A 55 -11.33 14.56 -13.97
CA GLY A 55 -11.09 15.70 -14.84
C GLY A 55 -10.50 16.88 -14.10
N LEU A 56 -9.65 17.62 -14.82
CA LEU A 56 -9.00 18.84 -14.36
C LEU A 56 -8.92 19.81 -15.54
N ALA A 57 -9.59 20.96 -15.43
CA ALA A 57 -9.59 22.00 -16.47
C ALA A 57 -9.33 23.37 -15.85
N TRP A 58 -8.59 24.22 -16.55
CA TRP A 58 -8.43 25.63 -16.17
C TRP A 58 -9.56 26.46 -16.79
N ASP A 59 -10.22 27.28 -15.99
CA ASP A 59 -11.21 28.28 -16.41
C ASP A 59 -10.56 29.67 -16.37
N ASP A 60 -10.27 30.22 -17.55
CA ASP A 60 -9.65 31.55 -17.72
C ASP A 60 -10.54 32.69 -17.23
N ALA A 61 -11.86 32.58 -17.39
CA ALA A 61 -12.79 33.63 -16.96
C ALA A 61 -12.85 33.70 -15.43
N ALA A 62 -12.91 32.55 -14.77
CA ALA A 62 -12.93 32.47 -13.31
C ALA A 62 -11.54 32.57 -12.67
N ASN A 63 -10.47 32.37 -13.45
CA ASN A 63 -9.10 32.17 -12.98
C ASN A 63 -9.04 31.06 -11.90
N ARG A 64 -9.61 29.90 -12.22
CA ARG A 64 -9.69 28.74 -11.31
C ARG A 64 -9.48 27.44 -12.05
N TRP A 65 -8.96 26.44 -11.34
CA TRP A 65 -9.11 25.04 -11.72
C TRP A 65 -10.53 24.57 -11.40
N GLU A 66 -11.15 23.89 -12.34
CA GLU A 66 -12.34 23.07 -12.16
C GLU A 66 -11.93 21.59 -12.13
N VAL A 67 -12.23 20.94 -11.02
CA VAL A 67 -11.92 19.53 -10.75
C VAL A 67 -13.22 18.74 -10.74
N THR A 68 -13.29 17.67 -11.54
CA THR A 68 -14.44 16.75 -11.56
C THR A 68 -14.05 15.41 -10.95
N THR A 69 -14.97 14.82 -10.18
CA THR A 69 -14.74 13.54 -9.49
C THR A 69 -15.65 12.44 -10.04
N GLN A 70 -15.29 11.18 -9.80
CA GLN A 70 -16.13 10.00 -10.11
C GLN A 70 -17.52 10.01 -9.43
N ARG A 71 -17.71 10.87 -8.44
CA ARG A 71 -18.97 11.01 -7.68
C ARG A 71 -19.87 12.11 -8.26
N GLY A 72 -19.41 12.82 -9.29
CA GLY A 72 -20.13 13.93 -9.92
C GLY A 72 -19.87 15.28 -9.27
N ASP A 73 -18.90 15.41 -8.36
CA ASP A 73 -18.55 16.69 -7.74
C ASP A 73 -17.89 17.62 -8.77
N ARG A 74 -18.08 18.94 -8.60
CA ARG A 74 -17.37 19.99 -9.34
C ARG A 74 -16.74 20.95 -8.34
N ILE A 75 -15.45 20.79 -8.10
CA ILE A 75 -14.70 21.53 -7.09
C ILE A 75 -13.90 22.63 -7.79
N ARG A 76 -13.93 23.85 -7.25
CA ARG A 76 -13.16 24.98 -7.78
C ARG A 76 -12.00 25.33 -6.87
N ALA A 77 -10.79 25.43 -7.42
CA ALA A 77 -9.59 25.74 -6.67
C ALA A 77 -8.74 26.80 -7.38
N ARG A 78 -8.01 27.63 -6.61
CA ARG A 78 -7.00 28.55 -7.19
C ARG A 78 -5.72 27.80 -7.57
N PHE A 79 -5.39 26.79 -6.79
CA PHE A 79 -4.18 26.00 -6.93
C PHE A 79 -4.55 24.53 -7.03
N PHE A 80 -3.79 23.80 -7.83
CA PHE A 80 -3.83 22.35 -7.91
C PHE A 80 -2.44 21.82 -7.61
N ILE A 81 -2.32 21.01 -6.55
CA ILE A 81 -1.06 20.37 -6.15
C ILE A 81 -1.30 18.87 -6.21
N SER A 82 -0.56 18.19 -7.08
CA SER A 82 -0.65 16.74 -7.21
C SER A 82 0.31 16.06 -6.23
N ALA A 83 -0.24 15.21 -5.37
CA ALA A 83 0.50 14.39 -4.41
C ALA A 83 0.14 12.88 -4.54
N GLY A 84 -0.16 12.42 -5.77
CA GLY A 84 -0.65 11.05 -6.02
C GLY A 84 0.37 9.91 -5.83
N GLY A 85 1.66 10.23 -5.61
CA GLY A 85 2.72 9.24 -5.42
C GLY A 85 3.10 8.45 -6.69
N LEU A 86 4.25 7.76 -6.66
CA LEU A 86 4.83 7.11 -7.85
C LEU A 86 4.33 5.67 -8.11
N MET A 87 3.84 4.97 -7.08
CA MET A 87 3.58 3.52 -7.12
C MET A 87 2.12 3.13 -6.78
N HIS A 88 1.17 4.01 -7.06
CA HIS A 88 -0.24 3.83 -6.66
C HIS A 88 -1.07 2.95 -7.61
N LYS A 89 -0.66 2.78 -8.88
CA LYS A 89 -1.35 1.94 -9.87
C LYS A 89 -0.72 0.55 -9.93
N ALA A 90 -1.52 -0.48 -9.66
CA ALA A 90 -1.09 -1.87 -9.82
C ALA A 90 -0.86 -2.17 -11.31
N LYS A 91 0.31 -2.73 -11.64
CA LYS A 91 0.61 -3.22 -12.99
C LYS A 91 0.46 -4.74 -12.99
N LEU A 92 -0.57 -5.22 -13.69
CA LEU A 92 -0.75 -6.66 -13.89
C LEU A 92 0.31 -7.20 -14.84
N PRO A 93 0.78 -8.45 -14.66
CA PRO A 93 1.74 -9.06 -15.56
C PRO A 93 1.06 -9.34 -16.91
N GLY A 94 1.72 -8.97 -18.01
CA GLY A 94 1.28 -9.29 -19.36
C GLY A 94 1.61 -10.74 -19.73
N ILE A 95 1.01 -11.69 -19.03
CA ILE A 95 1.16 -13.13 -19.29
C ILE A 95 -0.06 -13.55 -20.12
N ASP A 96 0.18 -14.07 -21.32
CA ASP A 96 -0.89 -14.53 -22.20
C ASP A 96 -1.72 -15.63 -21.53
N GLY A 97 -3.04 -15.47 -21.53
CA GLY A 97 -3.98 -16.43 -20.96
C GLY A 97 -4.10 -16.39 -19.44
N ILE A 98 -3.49 -15.42 -18.75
CA ILE A 98 -3.59 -15.29 -17.28
C ILE A 98 -5.02 -15.14 -16.79
N GLU A 99 -5.89 -14.52 -17.59
CA GLU A 99 -7.32 -14.35 -17.34
C GLU A 99 -8.10 -15.68 -17.37
N ASN A 100 -7.53 -16.73 -17.97
CA ASN A 100 -8.16 -18.05 -18.03
C ASN A 100 -7.86 -18.91 -16.80
N PHE A 101 -6.99 -18.45 -15.90
CA PHE A 101 -6.71 -19.14 -14.64
C PHE A 101 -8.00 -19.34 -13.85
N LYS A 102 -8.30 -20.60 -13.49
CA LYS A 102 -9.56 -20.97 -12.83
C LYS A 102 -9.50 -20.85 -11.31
N GLY A 103 -8.30 -20.71 -10.74
CA GLY A 103 -8.12 -20.46 -9.31
C GLY A 103 -8.33 -18.98 -8.95
N LYS A 104 -8.30 -18.69 -7.65
CA LYS A 104 -8.33 -17.30 -7.17
C LYS A 104 -6.99 -16.60 -7.47
N ALA A 105 -7.08 -15.40 -8.03
CA ALA A 105 -5.94 -14.50 -8.22
C ALA A 105 -6.29 -13.09 -7.73
N PHE A 106 -5.31 -12.39 -7.16
CA PHE A 106 -5.38 -10.99 -6.76
C PHE A 106 -3.97 -10.37 -6.70
N HIS A 107 -3.88 -9.05 -6.68
CA HIS A 107 -2.61 -8.32 -6.62
C HIS A 107 -2.29 -7.93 -5.17
N THR A 108 -1.02 -7.91 -4.78
CA THR A 108 -0.58 -7.63 -3.40
C THR A 108 -0.96 -6.24 -2.89
N THR A 109 -1.17 -5.26 -3.78
CA THR A 109 -1.68 -3.91 -3.43
C THR A 109 -3.18 -3.88 -3.12
N ARG A 110 -3.89 -4.98 -3.37
CA ARG A 110 -5.32 -5.20 -3.10
C ARG A 110 -5.49 -6.60 -2.52
N TRP A 111 -4.81 -6.84 -1.40
CA TRP A 111 -4.80 -8.13 -0.72
C TRP A 111 -6.22 -8.55 -0.33
N ASP A 112 -6.57 -9.81 -0.59
CA ASP A 112 -7.90 -10.36 -0.34
C ASP A 112 -7.86 -11.25 0.91
N TYR A 113 -8.07 -10.63 2.07
CA TYR A 113 -8.13 -11.35 3.36
C TYR A 113 -9.36 -12.24 3.48
N ASP A 114 -10.45 -11.95 2.77
CA ASP A 114 -11.62 -12.84 2.76
C ASP A 114 -11.25 -14.21 2.19
N TYR A 115 -10.40 -14.23 1.16
CA TYR A 115 -9.88 -15.46 0.60
C TYR A 115 -8.76 -16.09 1.43
N THR A 116 -7.73 -15.31 1.82
CA THR A 116 -6.56 -15.88 2.52
C THR A 116 -6.82 -16.20 3.98
N GLY A 117 -7.89 -15.64 4.55
CA GLY A 117 -8.04 -15.59 6.00
C GLY A 117 -7.07 -14.60 6.65
N GLY A 118 -7.17 -14.46 7.96
CA GLY A 118 -6.40 -13.49 8.75
C GLY A 118 -6.78 -12.04 8.53
N SER A 119 -5.84 -11.16 8.85
CA SER A 119 -5.96 -9.70 8.79
C SER A 119 -4.56 -9.08 8.69
N PRO A 120 -4.41 -7.73 8.61
CA PRO A 120 -3.09 -7.09 8.60
C PRO A 120 -2.17 -7.45 9.77
N THR A 121 -2.73 -7.99 10.86
CA THR A 121 -2.02 -8.38 12.08
C THR A 121 -2.17 -9.86 12.43
N GLU A 122 -2.89 -10.65 11.64
CA GLU A 122 -3.18 -12.05 11.94
C GLU A 122 -2.71 -12.99 10.82
N PRO A 123 -2.34 -14.25 11.12
CA PRO A 123 -1.89 -15.20 10.12
C PRO A 123 -2.95 -15.53 9.05
N LEU A 124 -2.49 -15.89 7.85
CA LEU A 124 -3.32 -16.28 6.70
C LEU A 124 -3.91 -17.70 6.88
N ASP A 125 -4.89 -17.83 7.76
CA ASP A 125 -5.37 -19.11 8.29
C ASP A 125 -6.22 -19.98 7.33
N ARG A 126 -6.59 -19.49 6.14
CA ARG A 126 -7.38 -20.24 5.15
C ARG A 126 -6.55 -20.84 4.01
N LEU A 127 -5.22 -20.87 4.15
CA LEU A 127 -4.32 -21.36 3.10
C LEU A 127 -3.78 -22.79 3.32
N ALA A 128 -4.09 -23.44 4.45
CA ALA A 128 -3.49 -24.71 4.86
C ALA A 128 -3.65 -25.86 3.86
N ASP A 129 -4.71 -25.86 3.05
CA ASP A 129 -4.97 -26.85 1.99
C ASP A 129 -4.63 -26.33 0.58
N LYS A 130 -4.14 -25.09 0.46
CA LYS A 130 -3.93 -24.40 -0.82
C LYS A 130 -2.49 -24.50 -1.30
N VAL A 131 -2.35 -24.75 -2.59
CA VAL A 131 -1.11 -24.54 -3.33
C VAL A 131 -1.12 -23.12 -3.86
N VAL A 132 -0.19 -22.29 -3.40
CA VAL A 132 -0.16 -20.84 -3.68
C VAL A 132 0.99 -20.51 -4.62
N GLY A 133 0.70 -19.76 -5.68
CA GLY A 133 1.70 -19.19 -6.57
C GLY A 133 1.88 -17.69 -6.33
N ILE A 134 3.12 -17.21 -6.31
CA ILE A 134 3.44 -15.76 -6.30
C ILE A 134 4.36 -15.42 -7.47
N ILE A 135 3.94 -14.43 -8.28
CA ILE A 135 4.68 -13.98 -9.46
C ILE A 135 5.43 -12.70 -9.12
N GLY A 136 6.76 -12.74 -9.30
CA GLY A 136 7.65 -11.63 -9.00
C GLY A 136 8.38 -11.78 -7.67
N THR A 137 9.56 -11.17 -7.61
CA THR A 137 10.56 -11.35 -6.54
C THR A 137 11.09 -10.02 -6.02
N GLY A 138 10.36 -8.92 -6.23
CA GLY A 138 10.69 -7.60 -5.69
C GLY A 138 10.46 -7.49 -4.17
N ALA A 139 10.65 -6.30 -3.62
CA ALA A 139 10.55 -6.05 -2.17
C ALA A 139 9.24 -6.57 -1.54
N THR A 140 8.11 -6.41 -2.24
CA THR A 140 6.82 -6.96 -1.78
C THR A 140 6.86 -8.48 -1.61
N ALA A 141 7.39 -9.21 -2.58
CA ALA A 141 7.47 -10.67 -2.51
C ALA A 141 8.44 -11.13 -1.40
N VAL A 142 9.55 -10.43 -1.21
CA VAL A 142 10.50 -10.70 -0.10
C VAL A 142 9.81 -10.64 1.26
N GLN A 143 8.85 -9.72 1.45
CA GLN A 143 8.08 -9.62 2.70
C GLN A 143 6.91 -10.63 2.77
N VAL A 144 6.25 -10.93 1.64
CA VAL A 144 5.05 -11.78 1.58
C VAL A 144 5.37 -13.28 1.63
N VAL A 145 6.41 -13.73 0.91
CA VAL A 145 6.76 -15.16 0.77
C VAL A 145 6.92 -15.85 2.12
N PRO A 146 7.61 -15.29 3.13
CA PRO A 146 7.72 -15.93 4.44
C PRO A 146 6.36 -16.11 5.15
N GLN A 147 5.39 -15.22 4.93
CA GLN A 147 4.06 -15.34 5.54
C GLN A 147 3.22 -16.42 4.85
N LEU A 148 3.31 -16.50 3.51
CA LEU A 148 2.70 -17.58 2.74
C LEU A 148 3.29 -18.94 3.13
N ALA A 149 4.61 -19.05 3.22
CA ALA A 149 5.30 -20.30 3.52
C ALA A 149 4.97 -20.88 4.92
N ARG A 150 4.53 -20.03 5.85
CA ARG A 150 4.09 -20.45 7.20
C ARG A 150 2.71 -21.09 7.23
N THR A 151 1.87 -20.80 6.23
CA THR A 151 0.42 -21.05 6.31
C THR A 151 -0.13 -21.85 5.14
N ALA A 152 0.48 -21.76 3.95
CA ALA A 152 0.05 -22.48 2.77
C ALA A 152 0.55 -23.93 2.75
N LYS A 153 -0.15 -24.83 2.03
CA LYS A 153 0.29 -26.21 1.80
C LYS A 153 1.63 -26.26 1.04
N GLU A 154 1.69 -25.51 -0.06
CA GLU A 154 2.88 -25.36 -0.90
C GLU A 154 2.93 -23.92 -1.44
N VAL A 155 4.13 -23.38 -1.60
CA VAL A 155 4.35 -22.05 -2.18
C VAL A 155 5.29 -22.15 -3.37
N TYR A 156 4.82 -21.75 -4.54
CA TYR A 156 5.61 -21.64 -5.77
C TYR A 156 5.96 -20.18 -6.03
N VAL A 157 7.26 -19.88 -6.09
CA VAL A 157 7.78 -18.54 -6.38
C VAL A 157 8.24 -18.47 -7.83
N PHE A 158 7.53 -17.71 -8.67
CA PHE A 158 7.86 -17.54 -10.08
C PHE A 158 8.78 -16.34 -10.26
N GLN A 159 10.08 -16.62 -10.37
CA GLN A 159 11.13 -15.61 -10.49
C GLN A 159 11.54 -15.36 -11.95
N ARG A 160 11.55 -14.09 -12.36
CA ARG A 160 12.23 -13.67 -13.59
C ARG A 160 13.63 -13.11 -13.32
N THR A 161 13.75 -12.24 -12.32
CA THR A 161 15.02 -11.59 -11.94
C THR A 161 15.14 -11.64 -10.42
N PRO A 162 16.21 -12.23 -9.86
CA PRO A 162 16.38 -12.29 -8.41
C PRO A 162 16.63 -10.88 -7.83
N SER A 163 16.05 -10.61 -6.66
CA SER A 163 16.44 -9.44 -5.86
C SER A 163 17.74 -9.72 -5.11
N ALA A 164 18.59 -8.71 -4.97
CA ALA A 164 19.67 -8.75 -3.99
C ALA A 164 19.07 -8.57 -2.59
N VAL A 165 19.24 -9.55 -1.71
CA VAL A 165 18.63 -9.55 -0.37
C VAL A 165 19.72 -9.36 0.67
N GLY A 166 19.67 -8.23 1.39
CA GLY A 166 20.56 -7.92 2.51
C GLY A 166 19.94 -8.29 3.86
N VAL A 167 20.76 -8.25 4.91
CA VAL A 167 20.28 -8.43 6.29
C VAL A 167 19.36 -7.28 6.66
N ARG A 168 18.16 -7.60 7.18
CA ARG A 168 17.22 -6.59 7.65
C ARG A 168 17.71 -5.90 8.92
N ASN A 169 18.17 -6.68 9.91
CA ASN A 169 18.54 -6.22 11.26
C ASN A 169 17.41 -5.43 11.95
N GLN A 170 16.20 -6.02 11.95
CA GLN A 170 15.04 -5.46 12.66
C GLN A 170 15.26 -5.56 14.17
N GLN A 171 14.92 -4.50 14.89
CA GLN A 171 15.06 -4.41 16.34
C GLN A 171 14.08 -3.37 16.88
N PRO A 172 13.66 -3.47 18.17
CA PRO A 172 13.00 -2.38 18.86
C PRO A 172 13.83 -1.10 18.83
N ILE A 173 13.18 0.06 18.87
CA ILE A 173 13.87 1.32 19.18
C ILE A 173 14.24 1.33 20.67
N ASP A 174 15.44 1.82 20.98
CA ASP A 174 15.95 2.05 22.36
C ASP A 174 15.43 3.37 22.94
#